data_AF-A0A8S9TLB7-F1
#
_entry.id   AF-A0A8S9TLB7-F1
#
_cell.length_a   1.000
_cell.length_b   1.000
_cell.length_c   1.000
_cell.angle_alpha   90.00
_cell.angle_beta   90.00
_cell.angle_gamma   90.00
#
_symmetry.space_group_name_H-M   'P 1'
#
loop_
_entity.id
_entity.type
_entity.pdbx_description
1 polymer ?
#
loop_
_entity_poly.entity_id
_entity_poly.type
_entity_poly.pdbx_seq_one_letter_code
_entity_poly.pdbx_strand_id
1 'polypeptide(L)'
;MKVVALDAGGATLKASVVAPGVTPTASILPNHVASTSANPSAVYMGQKLQELEHQRAKLRYLRPVQRGYCVNWNVESELWAHLMSSEMLKVDPSEHAL
;
A
#
# COMPACT_ATOMS: atom_id res chain seq x y z
N MET A 1 12.92 -5.58 20.31
CA MET A 1 12.69 -4.47 19.36
C MET A 1 11.47 -4.80 18.51
N LYS A 2 10.59 -3.84 18.26
CA LYS A 2 9.46 -3.97 17.33
C LYS A 2 9.89 -3.32 16.01
N VAL A 3 9.71 -4.02 14.90
CA VAL A 3 10.17 -3.56 13.57
C VAL A 3 9.06 -3.81 12.55
N VAL A 4 8.90 -2.90 11.60
CA VAL A 4 8.11 -3.16 10.39
C VAL A 4 9.06 -3.67 9.32
N ALA A 5 8.90 -4.92 8.91
CA ALA A 5 9.57 -5.46 7.73
C ALA A 5 8.71 -5.15 6.49
N LEU A 6 9.29 -4.55 5.46
CA LEU A 6 8.62 -4.18 4.21
C LEU A 6 9.40 -4.70 3.00
N ASP A 7 8.77 -5.54 2.19
CA ASP A 7 9.19 -5.93 0.84
C ASP A 7 8.40 -5.09 -0.18
N ALA A 8 9.04 -4.06 -0.72
CA ALA A 8 8.45 -3.10 -1.65
C ALA A 8 8.69 -3.48 -3.13
N GLY A 9 7.98 -4.51 -3.58
CA GLY A 9 8.02 -4.93 -4.98
C GLY A 9 7.24 -4.01 -5.91
N GLY A 10 7.56 -4.01 -7.20
CA GLY A 10 6.87 -3.18 -8.20
C GLY A 10 5.42 -3.57 -8.51
N ALA A 11 4.96 -4.72 -8.02
CA ALA A 11 3.58 -5.18 -8.16
C ALA A 11 2.84 -5.27 -6.82
N THR A 12 3.55 -5.57 -5.73
CA THR A 12 2.97 -5.79 -4.41
C THR A 12 3.88 -5.25 -3.32
N LEU A 13 3.27 -4.64 -2.32
CA LEU A 13 3.86 -4.36 -1.01
C LEU A 13 3.50 -5.51 -0.08
N LYS A 14 4.51 -6.11 0.56
CA LYS A 14 4.30 -7.12 1.61
C LYS A 14 4.93 -6.61 2.88
N ALA A 15 4.19 -6.62 3.97
CA ALA A 15 4.71 -6.12 5.23
C ALA A 15 4.21 -6.91 6.44
N SER A 16 5.02 -6.86 7.50
CA SER A 16 4.68 -7.48 8.77
C SER A 16 5.30 -6.72 9.93
N VAL A 17 4.61 -6.77 11.07
CA VAL A 17 5.17 -6.32 12.35
C VAL A 17 5.93 -7.50 12.96
N VAL A 18 7.25 -7.34 13.11
CA VAL A 18 8.14 -8.32 13.72
C VAL A 18 8.43 -7.91 15.16
N ALA A 19 8.11 -8.78 16.11
CA ALA A 19 8.35 -8.57 17.54
C ALA A 19 8.69 -9.91 18.23
N PRO A 20 9.46 -9.89 19.34
CA PRO A 20 9.75 -11.09 20.11
C PRO A 20 8.48 -11.78 20.61
N GLY A 21 8.39 -13.10 20.45
CA GLY A 21 7.25 -13.90 20.89
C GLY A 21 5.99 -13.78 20.05
N VAL A 22 6.03 -13.05 18.92
CA VAL A 22 4.91 -12.89 18.00
C VAL A 22 5.24 -13.59 16.67
N THR A 23 4.37 -14.51 16.23
CA THR A 23 4.46 -15.08 14.88
C THR A 23 4.09 -14.00 13.86
N PRO A 24 4.99 -13.62 12.93
CA PRO A 24 4.71 -12.57 11.96
C PRO A 24 3.63 -13.02 10.96
N THR A 25 2.62 -12.18 10.75
CA THR A 25 1.63 -12.33 9.68
C THR A 25 1.90 -11.26 8.62
N ALA A 26 2.00 -11.68 7.35
CA ALA A 26 2.23 -10.76 6.25
C ALA A 26 0.89 -10.19 5.72
N SER A 27 0.79 -8.87 5.70
CA SER A 27 -0.23 -8.15 4.93
C SER A 27 0.30 -7.92 3.52
N ILE A 28 -0.57 -8.12 2.52
CA ILE A 28 -0.22 -7.95 1.10
C ILE A 28 -1.14 -6.89 0.51
N LEU A 29 -0.54 -5.87 -0.08
CA LEU A 29 -1.22 -4.76 -0.75
C LEU A 29 -0.70 -4.65 -2.19
N PRO A 30 -1.56 -4.48 -3.21
CA PRO A 30 -1.09 -4.15 -4.55
C PRO A 30 -0.30 -2.82 -4.56
N ASN A 31 0.86 -2.78 -5.22
CA ASN A 31 1.67 -1.57 -5.32
C ASN A 31 1.21 -0.69 -6.49
N HIS A 32 -0.06 -0.30 -6.44
CA HIS A 32 -0.68 0.58 -7.42
C HIS A 32 -1.94 1.21 -6.84
N VAL A 33 -2.30 2.34 -7.42
CA VAL A 33 -3.58 3.00 -7.18
C VAL A 33 -4.30 3.17 -8.51
N ALA A 34 -5.59 3.49 -8.48
CA ALA A 34 -6.30 3.88 -9.68
C ALA A 34 -7.34 4.96 -9.39
N SER A 35 -7.71 5.69 -10.44
CA SER A 35 -8.93 6.51 -10.47
C SER A 35 -9.96 5.91 -11.41
N THR A 36 -11.20 6.37 -11.34
CA THR A 36 -12.24 5.98 -12.31
C THR A 36 -12.44 7.10 -13.33
N SER A 37 -12.96 6.76 -14.51
CA SER A 37 -13.32 7.79 -15.50
C SER A 37 -14.40 8.75 -15.00
N ALA A 38 -15.28 8.30 -14.09
CA ALA A 38 -16.34 9.11 -13.49
C ALA A 38 -15.82 10.03 -12.38
N ASN A 39 -14.75 9.63 -11.69
CA ASN A 39 -14.11 10.46 -10.66
C ASN A 39 -12.57 10.42 -10.84
N PRO A 40 -12.02 11.22 -11.77
CA PRO A 40 -10.60 11.20 -12.09
C PRO A 40 -9.69 11.72 -10.96
N SER A 41 -10.24 12.53 -10.05
CA SER A 41 -9.54 13.07 -8.87
C SER A 41 -9.50 12.11 -7.69
N ALA A 42 -10.34 11.09 -7.66
CA ALA A 42 -10.31 10.09 -6.60
C ALA A 42 -9.16 9.10 -6.80
N VAL A 43 -8.50 8.76 -5.70
CA VAL A 43 -7.47 7.72 -5.63
C VAL A 43 -8.04 6.53 -4.85
N TYR A 44 -8.19 5.41 -5.53
CA TYR A 44 -8.61 4.14 -4.94
C TYR A 44 -7.38 3.25 -4.76
N MET A 45 -7.32 2.57 -3.61
CA MET A 45 -6.29 1.57 -3.28
C MET A 45 -6.89 0.50 -2.36
N GLY A 46 -6.11 -0.55 -2.07
CA GLY A 46 -6.52 -1.62 -1.16
C GLY A 46 -7.82 -2.30 -1.59
N GLN A 47 -8.67 -2.62 -0.62
CA GLN A 47 -9.92 -3.36 -0.86
C GLN A 47 -10.88 -2.61 -1.81
N LYS A 48 -11.01 -1.28 -1.67
CA LYS A 48 -11.89 -0.48 -2.54
C LYS A 48 -11.47 -0.57 -4.01
N LEU A 49 -10.16 -0.52 -4.27
CA LEU A 49 -9.65 -0.70 -5.63
C LEU A 49 -9.92 -2.13 -6.12
N GLN A 50 -9.67 -3.12 -5.27
CA GLN A 50 -9.90 -4.52 -5.61
C GLN A 50 -11.37 -4.78 -5.98
N GLU A 51 -12.33 -4.18 -5.27
CA GLU A 51 -13.76 -4.28 -5.60
C GLU A 51 -14.07 -3.68 -6.99
N LEU A 52 -13.49 -2.52 -7.31
CA LEU A 52 -13.64 -1.91 -8.64
C LEU A 52 -13.00 -2.76 -9.76
N GLU A 53 -11.87 -3.40 -9.48
CA GLU A 53 -11.22 -4.35 -10.38
C GLU A 53 -12.12 -5.56 -10.68
N HIS A 54 -12.74 -6.15 -9.64
CA HIS A 54 -13.68 -7.27 -9.78
C HIS A 54 -14.92 -6.88 -10.58
N GLN A 55 -15.41 -5.65 -10.41
CA GLN A 55 -16.54 -5.11 -11.17
C GLN A 55 -16.15 -4.72 -12.61
N ARG A 56 -14.88 -4.86 -12.99
CA ARG A 56 -14.34 -4.44 -14.30
C ARG A 56 -14.63 -2.97 -14.60
N ALA A 57 -14.54 -2.12 -13.57
CA ALA A 57 -14.71 -0.68 -13.72
C ALA A 57 -13.67 -0.10 -14.70
N LYS A 58 -13.99 1.04 -15.32
CA LYS A 58 -13.07 1.76 -16.20
C LYS A 58 -12.03 2.52 -15.37
N LEU A 59 -10.97 1.80 -14.99
CA LEU A 59 -9.89 2.26 -14.12
C LEU A 59 -8.71 2.86 -14.91
N ARG A 60 -8.10 3.92 -14.34
CA ARG A 60 -6.83 4.49 -14.79
C ARG A 60 -5.79 4.26 -13.71
N TYR A 61 -4.87 3.33 -13.97
CA TYR A 61 -3.86 2.93 -13.00
C TYR A 61 -2.70 3.91 -12.94
N LEU A 62 -2.18 4.09 -11.72
CA LEU A 62 -0.92 4.74 -11.43
C LEU A 62 -0.06 3.78 -10.62
N ARG A 63 1.17 3.56 -11.08
CA ARG A 63 2.16 2.71 -10.40
C ARG A 63 3.31 3.59 -9.95
N PRO A 64 3.69 3.55 -8.66
CA PRO A 64 4.84 4.31 -8.18
C PRO A 64 6.15 3.70 -8.62
N VAL A 65 6.20 2.40 -8.93
CA VAL A 65 7.39 1.70 -9.41
C VAL A 65 7.24 1.25 -10.85
N GLN A 66 8.24 1.56 -11.68
CA GLN A 66 8.34 1.08 -13.06
C GLN A 66 9.76 0.61 -13.36
N ARG A 67 9.89 -0.60 -13.91
CA ARG A 67 11.19 -1.23 -14.25
C ARG A 67 12.19 -1.24 -13.07
N GLY A 68 11.68 -1.33 -11.85
CA GLY A 68 12.48 -1.33 -10.61
C GLY A 68 12.81 0.05 -10.05
N TYR A 69 12.38 1.14 -10.70
CA TYR A 69 12.62 2.50 -10.23
C TYR A 69 11.35 3.11 -9.62
N CYS A 70 11.48 3.80 -8.50
CA CYS A 70 10.40 4.66 -7.99
C CYS A 70 10.29 5.90 -8.87
N VAL A 71 9.21 5.98 -9.66
CA VAL A 71 8.90 7.08 -10.58
C VAL A 71 7.86 8.05 -10.01
N ASN A 72 7.17 7.69 -8.93
CA ASN A 72 6.19 8.56 -8.27
C ASN A 72 6.21 8.35 -6.75
N TRP A 73 7.02 9.17 -6.07
CA TRP A 73 7.18 9.14 -4.61
C TRP A 73 5.92 9.53 -3.84
N ASN A 74 5.06 10.37 -4.40
CA ASN A 74 3.82 10.78 -3.73
C ASN A 74 2.87 9.58 -3.58
N VAL A 75 2.71 8.80 -4.66
CA VAL A 75 1.88 7.59 -4.65
C VAL A 75 2.50 6.49 -3.77
N GLU A 76 3.83 6.30 -3.81
CA GLU A 76 4.52 5.35 -2.93
C GLU A 76 4.27 5.70 -1.45
N SER A 77 4.40 6.98 -1.10
CA SER A 77 4.19 7.46 0.27
C SER A 77 2.76 7.27 0.75
N GLU A 78 1.77 7.51 -0.13
CA GLU A 78 0.35 7.30 0.18
C GLU A 78 0.02 5.82 0.40
N LEU A 79 0.56 4.93 -0.44
CA LEU A 79 0.41 3.49 -0.27
C LEU A 79 1.05 2.99 1.03
N TRP A 80 2.22 3.52 1.40
CA TRP A 80 2.87 3.17 2.68
C TRP A 80 2.08 3.69 3.87
N ALA A 81 1.51 4.89 3.81
CA ALA A 81 0.63 5.41 4.84
C ALA A 81 -0.62 4.53 5.02
N HIS A 82 -1.24 4.10 3.91
CA HIS A 82 -2.36 3.15 3.96
C HIS A 82 -1.95 1.80 4.54
N LEU A 83 -0.78 1.26 4.15
CA LEU A 83 -0.25 0.01 4.67
C LEU A 83 0.01 0.06 6.18
N MET A 84 0.49 1.18 6.70
CA MET A 84 0.76 1.36 8.13
C MET A 84 -0.51 1.66 8.95
N SER A 85 -1.58 2.10 8.30
CA SER A 85 -2.84 2.50 8.93
C SER A 85 -3.45 1.45 9.87
N SER A 86 -4.44 1.89 10.66
CA SER A 86 -5.23 1.05 11.55
C SER A 86 -6.02 -0.06 10.84
N GLU A 87 -6.27 0.08 9.53
CA GLU A 87 -6.95 -0.92 8.71
C GLU A 87 -6.03 -2.11 8.37
N MET A 88 -4.71 -1.91 8.39
CA MET A 88 -3.73 -2.91 7.99
C MET A 88 -2.77 -3.28 9.14
N LEU A 89 -1.61 -2.63 9.24
CA LEU A 89 -0.59 -3.01 10.22
C LEU A 89 -0.81 -2.45 11.62
N LYS A 90 -1.67 -1.43 11.78
CA LYS A 90 -1.95 -0.76 13.06
C LYS A 90 -0.66 -0.21 13.70
N VAL A 91 0.12 0.51 12.90
CA VAL A 91 1.37 1.15 13.33
C VAL A 91 1.29 2.64 13.02
N ASP A 92 1.54 3.48 14.02
CA ASP A 92 1.73 4.90 13.80
C ASP A 92 3.24 5.21 13.72
N PRO A 93 3.77 5.63 12.55
CA PRO A 93 5.17 6.00 12.42
C PRO A 93 5.59 7.16 13.32
N SER A 94 4.66 8.05 13.69
CA SER A 94 4.97 9.21 14.53
C SER A 94 5.32 8.83 15.98
N GLU A 95 4.81 7.70 16.48
CA GLU A 95 5.18 7.14 17.79
C GLU A 95 6.63 6.60 17.82
N HIS A 96 7.27 6.49 16.65
CA HIS A 96 8.58 5.88 16.48
C HIS A 96 9.57 6.77 15.71
N ALA A 97 9.23 8.05 15.51
CA ALA A 97 10.13 9.05 14.94
C ALA A 97 11.17 9.50 15.99
N LEU A 98 12.40 9.75 15.53
CA LEU A 98 13.51 10.28 16.36
C LEU A 98 13.40 11.79 16.57
#